data_AF-A0A645JAZ0-F1
#
_entry.id   AF-A0A645JAZ0-F1
#
_cell.length_a   1.000
_cell.length_b   1.000
_cell.length_c   1.000
_cell.angle_alpha   90.00
_cell.angle_beta   90.00
_cell.angle_gamma   90.00
#
_symmetry.space_group_name_H-M   'P 1'
#
loop_
_entity.id
_entity.type
_entity.pdbx_description
1 polymer ?
#
loop_
_entity_poly.entity_id
_entity_poly.type
_entity_poly.pdbx_seq_one_letter_code
_entity_poly.pdbx_strand_id
1 'polypeptide(L)'
;MNGGDIPSSSVMIYNKEHSANKPPFISLMSAIPSEISPDVTLPVTINTVEGIARLLKSDLSFSGPSSTYKYTDNNIIYVLVTPPNNGTLTLFGLPMKRNSQFTQEELALGAVKYIASDNSGVNDSFVLKVQDYIGGVYSEMINVNVR
;
A
#
# COMPACT_ATOMS: atom_id res chain seq x y z
N MET A 1 13.30 -21.85 23.04
CA MET A 1 12.74 -21.60 21.69
C MET A 1 13.11 -20.17 21.35
N ASN A 2 14.09 -20.00 20.46
CA ASN A 2 14.61 -18.70 20.06
C ASN A 2 13.56 -18.01 19.19
N GLY A 3 12.79 -17.11 19.77
CA GLY A 3 11.98 -16.16 19.01
C GLY A 3 12.95 -15.18 18.37
N GLY A 4 13.24 -15.36 17.09
CA GLY A 4 13.98 -14.37 16.33
C GLY A 4 13.22 -13.04 16.36
N ASP A 5 13.94 -11.95 16.59
CA ASP A 5 13.39 -10.61 16.58
C ASP A 5 12.75 -10.32 15.22
N ILE A 6 11.42 -10.24 15.19
CA ILE A 6 10.68 -9.78 14.02
C ILE A 6 10.56 -8.26 14.16
N PRO A 7 11.11 -7.45 13.25
CA PRO A 7 11.22 -6.01 13.42
C PRO A 7 9.91 -5.26 13.12
N SER A 8 8.74 -5.86 13.34
CA SER A 8 7.47 -5.14 13.23
C SER A 8 7.14 -4.49 14.58
N SER A 9 7.36 -3.18 14.70
CA SER A 9 6.95 -2.33 15.82
C SER A 9 7.19 -2.93 17.22
N SER A 10 8.45 -3.00 17.64
CA SER A 10 8.82 -3.39 18.99
C SER A 10 8.39 -2.32 20.00
N VAL A 11 7.37 -2.65 20.78
CA VAL A 11 6.97 -1.92 21.99
C VAL A 11 7.80 -2.46 23.15
N MET A 12 8.63 -1.63 23.76
CA MET A 12 9.41 -2.01 24.95
C MET A 12 8.70 -1.49 26.19
N ILE A 13 8.36 -2.39 27.11
CA ILE A 13 7.73 -2.04 28.39
C ILE A 13 8.79 -2.03 29.47
N TYR A 14 8.99 -0.87 30.09
CA TYR A 14 9.88 -0.70 31.23
C TYR A 14 9.05 -0.69 32.51
N ASN A 15 9.08 -1.81 33.22
CA ASN A 15 8.51 -1.89 34.57
C ASN A 15 9.43 -1.21 35.59
N LYS A 16 8.92 -1.02 36.82
CA LYS A 16 9.63 -0.29 37.90
C LYS A 16 11.06 -0.79 38.14
N GLU A 17 11.27 -2.11 38.05
CA GLU A 17 12.57 -2.75 38.29
C GLU A 17 13.59 -2.53 37.16
N HIS A 18 13.12 -2.19 35.94
CA HIS A 18 13.96 -2.07 34.75
C HIS A 18 13.99 -0.64 34.18
N SER A 19 13.29 0.30 34.81
CA SER A 19 13.09 1.68 34.33
C SER A 19 14.25 2.64 34.72
N ALA A 20 15.38 2.13 35.23
CA ALA A 20 16.54 2.95 35.63
C ALA A 20 16.16 4.19 36.48
N ASN A 21 15.36 3.98 37.53
CA ASN A 21 14.80 5.02 38.42
C ASN A 21 13.79 6.00 37.79
N LYS A 22 13.31 5.76 36.57
CA LYS A 22 12.17 6.47 36.00
C LYS A 22 10.85 5.77 36.41
N PRO A 23 9.70 6.47 36.45
CA PRO A 23 8.42 5.79 36.54
C PRO A 23 8.27 4.78 35.39
N PRO A 24 7.49 3.69 35.54
CA PRO A 24 7.26 2.74 34.46
C PRO A 24 6.81 3.45 33.18
N PHE A 25 7.41 3.11 32.05
CA PHE A 25 7.11 3.74 30.77
C PHE A 25 7.12 2.73 29.64
N ILE A 26 6.46 3.10 28.55
CA ILE A 26 6.50 2.37 27.29
C ILE A 26 7.42 3.16 26.35
N SER A 27 8.42 2.49 25.78
CA SER A 27 9.18 3.03 24.65
C SER A 27 8.62 2.43 23.38
N LEU A 28 8.23 3.31 22.46
CA LEU A 28 7.84 2.93 21.11
C LEU A 28 9.09 3.07 20.24
N MET A 29 9.54 1.99 19.61
CA MET A 29 10.53 2.11 18.54
C MET A 29 9.89 2.87 17.38
N SER A 30 10.65 3.77 16.75
CA SER A 30 10.18 4.51 15.58
C SER A 30 9.74 3.55 14.47
N ALA A 31 8.74 3.94 13.68
CA ALA A 31 8.40 3.20 12.47
C ALA A 31 9.65 3.05 11.59
N ILE A 32 9.87 1.86 11.05
CA ILE A 32 10.94 1.63 10.08
C ILE A 32 10.58 2.46 8.84
N PRO A 33 11.39 3.46 8.45
CA PRO A 33 11.15 4.17 7.19
C PRO A 33 11.19 3.14 6.06
N SER A 34 10.16 3.12 5.22
CA SER A 34 10.21 2.20 4.07
C SER A 34 11.33 2.64 3.14
N GLU A 35 12.09 1.68 2.65
CA GLU A 35 13.10 1.91 1.61
C GLU A 35 12.50 1.79 0.21
N ILE A 36 11.18 1.58 0.08
CA ILE A 36 10.51 1.48 -1.21
C ILE A 36 10.29 2.85 -1.85
N SER A 37 10.46 2.91 -3.16
CA SER A 37 10.25 4.09 -4.00
C SER A 37 9.51 3.67 -5.28
N PRO A 38 8.75 4.58 -5.90
CA PRO A 38 8.06 4.28 -7.15
C PRO A 38 9.09 4.04 -8.28
N ASP A 39 8.86 3.01 -9.10
CA ASP A 39 9.67 2.77 -10.31
C ASP A 39 9.06 3.46 -11.56
N VAL A 40 7.96 4.18 -11.35
CA VAL A 40 7.16 4.85 -12.39
C VAL A 40 7.02 6.34 -12.09
N THR A 41 6.65 7.12 -13.11
CA THR A 41 6.31 8.54 -12.93
C THR A 41 4.90 8.68 -12.34
N LEU A 42 4.78 9.51 -11.30
CA LEU A 42 3.51 9.86 -10.68
C LEU A 42 3.03 11.25 -11.16
N PRO A 43 1.71 11.53 -11.19
CA PRO A 43 0.60 10.64 -10.86
C PRO A 43 0.33 9.62 -11.98
N VAL A 44 -0.28 8.49 -11.60
CA VAL A 44 -0.66 7.45 -12.55
C VAL A 44 -1.95 7.86 -13.27
N THR A 45 -2.05 7.53 -14.56
CA THR A 45 -3.31 7.63 -15.32
C THR A 45 -3.58 6.29 -16.00
N ILE A 46 -4.76 5.73 -15.78
CA ILE A 46 -5.27 4.56 -16.51
C ILE A 46 -6.44 4.99 -17.38
N ASN A 47 -6.54 4.42 -18.58
CA ASN A 47 -7.59 4.76 -19.53
C ASN A 47 -8.64 3.65 -19.57
N THR A 48 -9.89 4.07 -19.66
CA THR A 48 -11.06 3.21 -19.80
C THR A 48 -11.27 2.84 -21.26
N VAL A 49 -11.74 1.61 -21.45
CA VAL A 49 -12.31 1.14 -22.70
C VAL A 49 -13.68 0.57 -22.33
N GLU A 50 -14.73 1.18 -22.87
CA GLU A 50 -16.13 0.80 -22.57
C GLU A 50 -16.44 0.79 -21.05
N GLY A 51 -15.93 1.80 -20.33
CA GLY A 51 -16.15 1.95 -18.89
C GLY A 51 -15.29 1.06 -17.99
N ILE A 52 -14.35 0.30 -18.56
CA ILE A 52 -13.43 -0.57 -17.80
C ILE A 52 -11.99 -0.10 -17.98
N ALA A 53 -11.27 0.10 -16.88
CA ALA A 53 -9.82 0.30 -16.88
C ALA A 53 -9.14 -0.76 -16.01
N ARG A 54 -7.90 -1.13 -16.35
CA ARG A 54 -7.06 -2.02 -15.54
C ARG A 54 -5.95 -1.20 -14.92
N LEU A 55 -5.66 -1.45 -13.66
CA LEU A 55 -4.41 -1.00 -13.05
C LEU A 55 -3.45 -2.18 -13.09
N LEU A 56 -2.35 -2.04 -13.82
CA LEU A 56 -1.33 -3.06 -13.98
C LEU A 56 -0.05 -2.66 -13.25
N LYS A 57 0.84 -3.63 -13.03
CA LYS A 57 2.18 -3.36 -12.46
C LYS A 57 2.99 -2.39 -13.32
N SER A 58 2.79 -2.38 -14.63
CA SER A 58 3.44 -1.42 -15.54
C SER A 58 3.00 0.02 -15.32
N ASP A 59 1.80 0.23 -14.77
CA ASP A 59 1.26 1.57 -14.50
C ASP A 59 1.70 2.07 -13.12
N LEU A 60 1.85 1.14 -12.16
CA LEU A 60 2.22 1.42 -10.78
C LEU A 60 3.06 0.27 -10.23
N SER A 61 4.35 0.52 -10.02
CA SER A 61 5.23 -0.38 -9.27
C SER A 61 6.14 0.39 -8.32
N PHE A 62 6.55 -0.32 -7.28
CA PHE A 62 7.54 0.09 -6.30
C PHE A 62 8.62 -0.99 -6.20
N SER A 63 9.81 -0.55 -5.82
CA SER A 63 10.92 -1.40 -5.41
C SER A 63 11.76 -0.66 -4.37
N GLY A 64 12.71 -1.34 -3.73
CA GLY A 64 13.62 -0.72 -2.77
C GLY A 64 15.00 -1.36 -2.81
N PRO A 65 16.09 -0.59 -2.57
CA PRO A 65 17.46 -1.08 -2.72
C PRO A 65 17.99 -1.84 -1.48
N SER A 66 17.13 -2.21 -0.54
CA SER A 66 17.55 -2.69 0.79
C SER A 66 18.51 -3.87 0.72
N SER A 67 19.58 -3.78 1.52
CA SER A 67 20.53 -4.87 1.74
C SER A 67 20.09 -5.85 2.83
N THR A 68 19.09 -5.46 3.62
CA THR A 68 18.57 -6.24 4.77
C THR A 68 17.23 -6.88 4.44
N TYR A 69 16.35 -6.15 3.78
CA TYR A 69 14.99 -6.60 3.46
C TYR A 69 14.87 -6.98 1.98
N LYS A 70 14.05 -8.00 1.70
CA LYS A 70 13.78 -8.41 0.33
C LYS A 70 12.37 -7.96 -0.07
N TYR A 71 12.31 -6.94 -0.90
CA TYR A 71 11.06 -6.52 -1.52
C TYR A 71 10.76 -7.39 -2.74
N THR A 72 9.61 -8.04 -2.71
CA THR A 72 9.05 -8.78 -3.83
C THR A 72 7.64 -8.29 -4.08
N ASP A 73 7.07 -8.62 -5.24
CA ASP A 73 5.73 -8.19 -5.60
C ASP A 73 4.65 -8.58 -4.58
N ASN A 74 4.83 -9.71 -3.88
CA ASN A 74 3.93 -10.16 -2.82
C ASN A 74 3.97 -9.30 -1.54
N ASN A 75 5.06 -8.56 -1.34
CA ASN A 75 5.37 -7.89 -0.09
C ASN A 75 5.27 -6.36 -0.19
N ILE A 76 4.81 -5.85 -1.34
CA ILE A 76 4.46 -4.46 -1.57
C ILE A 76 2.94 -4.39 -1.62
N ILE A 77 2.37 -3.64 -0.70
CA ILE A 77 0.94 -3.65 -0.38
C ILE A 77 0.39 -2.26 -0.66
N TYR A 78 -0.64 -2.20 -1.48
CA TYR A 78 -1.43 -1.00 -1.75
C TYR A 78 -2.70 -1.05 -0.91
N VAL A 79 -3.02 0.08 -0.29
CA VAL A 79 -4.25 0.24 0.51
C VAL A 79 -5.12 1.29 -0.15
N LEU A 80 -6.36 0.95 -0.47
CA LEU A 80 -7.33 1.89 -1.03
C LEU A 80 -7.79 2.89 0.05
N VAL A 81 -7.30 4.12 -0.01
CA VAL A 81 -7.63 5.17 0.97
C VAL A 81 -8.91 5.89 0.58
N THR A 82 -9.03 6.29 -0.69
CA THR A 82 -10.22 6.96 -1.22
C THR A 82 -10.71 6.18 -2.43
N PRO A 83 -11.88 5.50 -2.32
CA PRO A 83 -12.52 4.86 -3.46
C PRO A 83 -12.89 5.86 -4.56
N PRO A 84 -13.04 5.40 -5.81
CA PRO A 84 -13.59 6.22 -6.89
C PRO A 84 -15.02 6.69 -6.60
N ASN A 85 -15.42 7.83 -7.20
CA ASN A 85 -16.77 8.38 -7.03
C ASN A 85 -17.75 7.92 -8.11
N ASN A 86 -17.26 7.74 -9.34
CA ASN A 86 -18.07 7.45 -10.54
C ASN A 86 -17.90 6.00 -11.00
N GLY A 87 -17.45 5.12 -10.10
CA GLY A 87 -17.22 3.72 -10.40
C GLY A 87 -16.83 2.92 -9.17
N THR A 88 -16.34 1.71 -9.41
CA THR A 88 -15.91 0.78 -8.36
C THR A 88 -14.60 0.14 -8.76
N LEU A 89 -13.64 0.15 -7.84
CA LEU A 89 -12.43 -0.65 -7.98
C LEU A 89 -12.74 -2.08 -7.50
N THR A 90 -12.29 -3.08 -8.25
CA THR A 90 -12.50 -4.50 -7.95
C THR A 90 -11.16 -5.21 -7.86
N LEU A 91 -11.08 -6.22 -7.00
CA LEU A 91 -9.96 -7.14 -6.89
C LEU A 91 -10.47 -8.55 -7.20
N PHE A 92 -9.96 -9.18 -8.25
CA PHE A 92 -10.47 -10.45 -8.77
C PHE A 92 -12.01 -10.44 -8.99
N GLY A 93 -12.54 -9.28 -9.39
CA GLY A 93 -13.98 -9.07 -9.63
C GLY A 93 -14.80 -8.78 -8.37
N LEU A 94 -14.21 -8.83 -7.17
CA LEU A 94 -14.89 -8.45 -5.94
C LEU A 94 -14.74 -6.94 -5.68
N PRO A 95 -15.84 -6.20 -5.41
CA PRO A 95 -15.78 -4.79 -5.08
C PRO A 95 -14.88 -4.49 -3.89
N MET A 96 -13.97 -3.55 -4.06
CA MET A 96 -13.15 -3.00 -2.98
C MET A 96 -13.84 -1.82 -2.32
N LYS A 97 -13.57 -1.66 -1.02
CA LYS A 97 -14.01 -0.53 -0.20
C LYS A 97 -12.78 0.19 0.34
N ARG A 98 -12.99 1.32 1.01
CA ARG A 98 -11.93 1.97 1.78
C ARG A 98 -11.25 0.95 2.70
N ASN A 99 -9.93 0.99 2.75
CA ASN A 99 -9.01 0.08 3.45
C ASN A 99 -8.91 -1.34 2.88
N SER A 100 -9.56 -1.64 1.74
CA SER A 100 -9.20 -2.84 0.96
C SER A 100 -7.73 -2.77 0.55
N GLN A 101 -7.11 -3.95 0.47
CA GLN A 101 -5.69 -4.08 0.18
C GLN A 101 -5.49 -5.01 -1.00
N PHE A 102 -4.43 -4.77 -1.75
CA PHE A 102 -3.95 -5.67 -2.78
C PHE A 102 -2.43 -5.57 -2.89
N THR A 103 -1.78 -6.59 -3.44
CA THR A 103 -0.32 -6.63 -3.61
C THR A 103 0.11 -6.17 -5.00
N GLN A 104 1.40 -5.87 -5.15
CA GLN A 104 1.99 -5.63 -6.47
C GLN A 104 1.93 -6.89 -7.36
N GLU A 105 1.89 -8.09 -6.78
CA GLU A 105 1.69 -9.32 -7.55
C GLU A 105 0.27 -9.35 -8.16
N GLU A 106 -0.74 -8.91 -7.42
CA GLU A 106 -2.12 -8.84 -7.94
C GLU A 106 -2.27 -7.79 -9.05
N LEU A 107 -1.46 -6.74 -9.04
CA LEU A 107 -1.31 -5.84 -10.20
C LEU A 107 -0.66 -6.53 -11.39
N ALA A 108 0.37 -7.35 -11.16
CA ALA A 108 1.02 -8.13 -12.22
C ALA A 108 0.07 -9.17 -12.85
N LEU A 109 -0.85 -9.73 -12.05
CA LEU A 109 -1.91 -10.64 -12.50
C LEU A 109 -3.09 -9.90 -13.19
N GLY A 110 -3.10 -8.56 -13.18
CA GLY A 110 -4.20 -7.75 -13.74
C GLY A 110 -5.54 -7.95 -13.02
N ALA A 111 -5.46 -8.23 -11.71
CA ALA A 111 -6.61 -8.51 -10.85
C ALA A 111 -7.37 -7.25 -10.44
N VAL A 112 -6.70 -6.09 -10.44
CA VAL A 112 -7.28 -4.80 -10.05
C VAL A 112 -7.88 -4.09 -11.26
N LYS A 113 -9.20 -3.86 -11.20
CA LYS A 113 -9.94 -3.21 -12.29
C LYS A 113 -10.86 -2.14 -11.77
N TYR A 114 -10.94 -1.05 -12.50
CA TYR A 114 -11.98 -0.04 -12.36
C TYR A 114 -13.16 -0.40 -13.27
N ILE A 115 -14.38 -0.26 -12.75
CA ILE A 115 -15.63 -0.42 -13.49
C ILE A 115 -16.46 0.84 -13.25
N ALA A 116 -16.76 1.59 -14.31
CA ALA A 116 -17.58 2.80 -14.25
C ALA A 116 -19.03 2.47 -13.85
N SER A 117 -19.68 3.38 -13.12
CA SER A 117 -21.11 3.25 -12.82
C SER A 117 -22.00 3.61 -14.01
N ASP A 118 -21.49 4.41 -14.94
CA ASP A 118 -22.15 4.78 -16.19
C ASP A 118 -21.11 4.94 -17.33
N ASN A 119 -21.59 5.10 -18.56
CA ASN A 119 -20.75 5.19 -19.76
C ASN A 119 -20.36 6.63 -20.13
N SER A 120 -20.47 7.60 -19.22
CA SER A 120 -20.36 9.03 -19.53
C SER A 120 -18.96 9.57 -19.24
N GLY A 121 -18.03 9.44 -20.20
CA GLY A 121 -16.79 10.25 -20.27
C GLY A 121 -16.00 10.32 -18.95
N VAL A 122 -15.62 9.16 -18.42
CA VAL A 122 -15.26 8.96 -17.02
C VAL A 122 -13.94 9.63 -16.68
N ASN A 123 -14.00 10.85 -16.16
CA ASN A 123 -12.96 11.40 -15.31
C ASN A 123 -13.29 11.00 -13.87
N ASP A 124 -12.45 10.16 -13.29
CA ASP A 124 -12.55 9.71 -11.90
C ASP A 124 -11.15 9.58 -11.31
N SER A 125 -11.06 9.39 -10.00
CA SER A 125 -9.79 9.09 -9.37
C SER A 125 -9.97 8.31 -8.09
N PHE A 126 -8.91 7.62 -7.71
CA PHE A 126 -8.81 6.98 -6.42
C PHE A 126 -7.43 7.18 -5.83
N VAL A 127 -7.33 7.05 -4.51
CA VAL A 127 -6.09 7.31 -3.77
C VAL A 127 -5.63 6.03 -3.09
N LEU A 128 -4.35 5.68 -3.29
CA LEU A 128 -3.69 4.56 -2.64
C LEU A 128 -2.63 5.05 -1.66
N LYS A 129 -2.48 4.32 -0.57
CA LYS A 129 -1.28 4.34 0.28
C LYS A 129 -0.44 3.11 -0.04
N VAL A 130 0.89 3.23 -0.07
CA VAL A 130 1.79 2.09 -0.30
C VAL A 130 2.58 1.79 0.96
N GLN A 131 2.67 0.52 1.31
CA GLN A 131 3.44 0.04 2.45
C GLN A 131 4.15 -1.27 2.09
N ASP A 132 5.21 -1.60 2.81
CA ASP A 132 5.90 -2.88 2.69
C ASP A 132 5.48 -3.85 3.82
N TYR A 133 5.96 -5.09 3.70
CA TYR A 133 5.68 -6.16 4.66
C TYR A 133 6.32 -6.01 6.05
N ILE A 134 7.28 -5.08 6.21
CA ILE A 134 7.91 -4.81 7.52
C ILE A 134 7.25 -3.62 8.24
N GLY A 135 6.17 -3.08 7.67
CA GLY A 135 5.40 -1.97 8.23
C GLY A 135 5.93 -0.60 7.85
N GLY A 136 6.92 -0.53 6.96
CA GLY A 136 7.34 0.71 6.34
C GLY A 136 6.26 1.26 5.43
N VAL A 137 6.05 2.57 5.46
CA VAL A 137 5.06 3.27 4.63
C VAL A 137 5.78 4.25 3.72
N TYR A 138 5.45 4.24 2.42
CA TYR A 138 5.86 5.30 1.51
C TYR A 138 5.13 6.59 1.90
N SER A 139 5.87 7.68 2.05
CA SER A 139 5.39 8.89 2.72
C SER A 139 4.27 9.64 2.00
N GLU A 140 4.16 9.47 0.68
CA GLU A 140 3.17 10.19 -0.13
C GLU A 140 1.99 9.29 -0.54
N MET A 141 0.85 9.93 -0.76
CA MET A 141 -0.34 9.27 -1.29
C MET A 141 -0.28 9.23 -2.81
N ILE A 142 -0.70 8.10 -3.39
CA ILE A 142 -0.71 7.90 -4.83
C ILE A 142 -2.10 8.20 -5.37
N ASN A 143 -2.23 9.30 -6.12
CA ASN A 143 -3.43 9.58 -6.88
C ASN A 143 -3.38 8.86 -8.23
N VAL A 144 -4.38 8.02 -8.50
CA VAL A 144 -4.57 7.34 -9.79
C VAL A 144 -5.76 7.98 -10.48
N ASN A 145 -5.50 8.59 -11.64
CA ASN A 145 -6.55 9.17 -12.48
C ASN A 145 -7.11 8.11 -13.41
N VAL A 146 -8.42 8.12 -13.60
CA VAL A 146 -9.14 7.30 -14.58
C VAL A 146 -9.69 8.24 -15.65
N ARG A 147 -9.48 7.92 -16.92
CA ARG A 147 -9.90 8.72 -18.07
C ARG A 147 -10.56 7.89 -19.18
#